data_AF-A0A2H3SSJ4-F1
#
_entry.id   AF-A0A2H3SSJ4-F1
#
_cell.length_a   1.000
_cell.length_b   1.000
_cell.length_c   1.000
_cell.angle_alpha   90.00
_cell.angle_beta   90.00
_cell.angle_gamma   90.00
#
_symmetry.space_group_name_H-M   'P 1'
#
loop_
_entity.id
_entity.type
_entity.pdbx_description
1 polymer ?
#
loop_
_entity_poly.entity_id
_entity_poly.type
_entity_poly.pdbx_seq_one_letter_code
_entity_poly.pdbx_strand_id
1 'polypeptide(L)'
;MACIAINETTAVVEWQWEGVARNLTAADPDHDPIRFTLRLDRESQSGAHFEISIPLRFKDKPTGAGVCLRINPFFIKSFAFSDVSNPPDAVKPIFDATTSLDFTLDNRITVLIPSDVEEPVVAARARSGKVLDLIHELSCTTSLRIYIQQSLLSPDELKTISEAVEQRQIKPSFDPDYDVSRMFSGTGAKVTTIPPPKPPSYKKATRTQAPPNAPSNRKRPRQDSHPEFFNQFWDKLQKLESKVDDLQADNAKLRADNAQLKDKVERLEKKCEGLEPVDAEEAVIIEIRDDISSLDHRVKCIEDARDEDLEDIKEGVFDELAKRLIGG
;
A
#
# COMPACT_ATOMS: atom_id res chain seq x y z
N MET A 1 -15.64 -23.25 11.85
CA MET A 1 -16.07 -22.68 10.56
C MET A 1 -16.12 -21.16 10.62
N ALA A 2 -14.98 -20.47 10.78
CA ALA A 2 -14.95 -19.01 10.73
C ALA A 2 -14.34 -18.57 9.39
N CYS A 3 -15.20 -18.42 8.38
CA CYS A 3 -14.85 -17.78 7.11
C CYS A 3 -15.20 -16.30 7.22
N ILE A 4 -14.28 -15.41 6.83
CA ILE A 4 -14.58 -13.98 6.70
C ILE A 4 -14.98 -13.75 5.24
N ALA A 5 -16.17 -13.21 4.98
CA ALA A 5 -16.62 -13.01 3.62
C ALA A 5 -17.50 -11.77 3.46
N ILE A 6 -17.28 -11.05 2.36
CA ILE A 6 -18.21 -10.09 1.78
C ILE A 6 -18.45 -10.53 0.34
N ASN A 7 -19.71 -10.71 -0.05
CA ASN A 7 -20.06 -11.14 -1.40
C ASN A 7 -20.77 -10.01 -2.12
N GLU A 8 -20.20 -9.58 -3.25
CA GLU A 8 -20.85 -8.68 -4.21
C GLU A 8 -21.38 -7.36 -3.62
N THR A 9 -20.72 -6.81 -2.60
CA THR A 9 -21.13 -5.51 -2.03
C THR A 9 -20.83 -4.37 -2.99
N THR A 10 -21.66 -3.32 -3.00
CA THR A 10 -21.31 -2.07 -3.68
C THR A 10 -19.97 -1.54 -3.18
N ALA A 11 -19.13 -1.07 -4.10
CA ALA A 11 -17.81 -0.56 -3.80
C ALA A 11 -17.44 0.64 -4.68
N VAL A 12 -16.53 1.47 -4.17
CA VAL A 12 -15.85 2.53 -4.94
C VAL A 12 -14.35 2.29 -4.87
N VAL A 13 -13.66 2.44 -6.00
CA VAL A 13 -12.20 2.28 -6.05
C VAL A 13 -11.53 3.62 -6.24
N GLU A 14 -10.48 3.89 -5.46
CA GLU A 14 -9.64 5.08 -5.54
C GLU A 14 -8.18 4.68 -5.71
N TRP A 15 -7.44 5.43 -6.54
CA TRP A 15 -6.00 5.24 -6.73
C TRP A 15 -5.34 6.58 -7.07
N GLN A 16 -4.00 6.63 -7.04
CA GLN A 16 -3.25 7.78 -7.52
C GLN A 16 -2.75 7.53 -8.95
N TRP A 17 -2.98 8.50 -9.83
CA TRP A 17 -2.46 8.50 -11.20
C TRP A 17 -1.83 9.85 -11.50
N GLU A 18 -0.54 9.87 -11.86
CA GLU A 18 0.20 11.11 -12.20
C GLU A 18 0.08 12.20 -11.11
N GLY A 19 0.08 11.80 -9.84
CA GLY A 19 -0.04 12.72 -8.69
C GLY A 19 -1.46 13.22 -8.39
N VAL A 20 -2.47 12.72 -9.10
CA VAL A 20 -3.88 13.08 -8.91
C VAL A 20 -4.67 11.87 -8.42
N ALA A 21 -5.55 12.07 -7.43
CA ALA A 21 -6.50 11.04 -6.99
C ALA A 21 -7.54 10.79 -8.10
N ARG A 22 -7.68 9.52 -8.47
CA ARG A 22 -8.64 9.01 -9.46
C ARG A 22 -9.60 8.05 -8.78
N ASN A 23 -10.84 8.09 -9.24
CA ASN A 23 -11.93 7.39 -8.58
C ASN A 23 -12.77 6.68 -9.64
N LEU A 24 -13.18 5.46 -9.36
CA LEU A 24 -14.12 4.69 -10.16
C LEU A 24 -15.40 4.50 -9.33
N THR A 25 -16.39 5.36 -9.60
CA THR A 25 -17.68 5.41 -8.87
C THR A 25 -18.87 4.98 -9.70
N ALA A 26 -18.74 4.98 -11.03
CA ALA A 26 -19.82 4.67 -11.95
C ALA A 26 -19.39 3.60 -12.96
N ALA A 27 -20.24 2.61 -13.15
CA ALA A 27 -20.12 1.58 -14.16
C ALA A 27 -20.89 1.95 -15.42
N ASP A 28 -20.94 1.04 -16.39
CA ASP A 28 -21.80 1.18 -17.56
C ASP A 28 -22.67 -0.07 -17.79
N PRO A 29 -23.97 -0.04 -17.45
CA PRO A 29 -24.81 1.14 -17.19
C PRO A 29 -24.69 1.72 -15.78
N ASP A 30 -25.05 3.01 -15.61
CA ASP A 30 -24.87 3.75 -14.34
C ASP A 30 -25.68 3.18 -13.16
N HIS A 31 -26.73 2.40 -13.43
CA HIS A 31 -27.56 1.81 -12.38
C HIS A 31 -27.00 0.50 -11.83
N ASP A 32 -26.02 -0.10 -12.53
CA ASP A 32 -25.35 -1.29 -12.05
C ASP A 32 -24.12 -0.86 -11.22
N PRO A 33 -24.07 -1.20 -9.93
CA PRO A 33 -22.96 -0.79 -9.07
C PRO A 33 -21.69 -1.59 -9.42
N ILE A 34 -20.54 -0.98 -9.14
CA ILE A 34 -19.29 -1.70 -9.03
C ILE A 34 -19.35 -2.55 -7.77
N ARG A 35 -18.97 -3.82 -7.87
CA ARG A 35 -19.09 -4.78 -6.78
C ARG A 35 -17.73 -5.24 -6.30
N PHE A 36 -17.60 -5.46 -5.00
CA PHE A 36 -16.42 -6.04 -4.37
C PHE A 36 -16.77 -7.33 -3.66
N THR A 37 -15.94 -8.34 -3.85
CA THR A 37 -16.01 -9.63 -3.18
C THR A 37 -14.68 -9.87 -2.47
N LEU A 38 -14.76 -10.21 -1.18
CA LEU A 38 -13.64 -10.56 -0.34
C LEU A 38 -13.97 -11.87 0.36
N ARG A 39 -13.03 -12.81 0.38
CA ARG A 39 -13.14 -14.02 1.19
C ARG A 39 -11.79 -14.39 1.79
N LEU A 40 -11.81 -14.84 3.04
CA LEU A 40 -10.67 -15.41 3.74
C LEU A 40 -11.12 -16.65 4.53
N ASP A 41 -10.67 -17.81 4.07
CA ASP A 41 -10.94 -19.12 4.69
C ASP A 41 -9.85 -19.43 5.73
N ARG A 42 -10.19 -19.40 7.02
CA ARG A 42 -9.21 -19.60 8.11
C ARG A 42 -8.74 -21.05 8.28
N GLU A 43 -9.49 -22.03 7.80
CA GLU A 43 -9.21 -23.47 8.04
C GLU A 43 -8.34 -24.11 6.96
N SER A 44 -8.46 -23.65 5.71
CA SER A 44 -7.75 -24.19 4.54
C SER A 44 -6.58 -23.28 4.14
N GLN A 45 -5.47 -23.38 4.87
CA GLN A 45 -4.20 -22.68 4.54
C GLN A 45 -4.34 -21.16 4.25
N SER A 46 -5.34 -20.50 4.86
CA SER A 46 -5.66 -19.09 4.61
C SER A 46 -5.93 -18.76 3.14
N GLY A 47 -6.75 -19.61 2.49
CA GLY A 47 -7.27 -19.35 1.15
C GLY A 47 -8.01 -18.02 1.11
N ALA A 48 -7.62 -17.13 0.21
CA ALA A 48 -8.11 -15.78 0.10
C ALA A 48 -8.53 -15.46 -1.34
N HIS A 49 -9.58 -14.66 -1.48
CA HIS A 49 -10.11 -14.22 -2.75
C HIS A 49 -10.51 -12.75 -2.68
N PHE A 50 -10.10 -11.96 -3.67
CA PHE A 50 -10.37 -10.53 -3.74
C PHE A 50 -10.68 -10.15 -5.19
N GLU A 51 -11.89 -9.63 -5.42
CA GLU A 51 -12.40 -9.36 -6.75
C GLU A 51 -13.24 -8.09 -6.81
N ILE A 52 -13.00 -7.28 -7.85
CA ILE A 52 -13.79 -6.09 -8.16
C ILE A 52 -14.48 -6.32 -9.50
N SER A 53 -15.80 -6.42 -9.51
CA SER A 53 -16.61 -6.56 -10.72
C SER A 53 -17.12 -5.21 -11.18
N ILE A 54 -16.80 -4.86 -12.42
CA ILE A 54 -17.10 -3.55 -13.03
C ILE A 54 -17.99 -3.79 -14.26
N PRO A 55 -19.30 -3.51 -14.16
CA PRO A 55 -20.20 -3.56 -15.31
C PRO A 55 -19.74 -2.62 -16.43
N LEU A 56 -19.57 -3.14 -17.64
CA LEU A 56 -19.35 -2.34 -18.85
C LEU A 56 -19.76 -3.10 -20.11
N ARG A 57 -19.94 -2.37 -21.21
CA ARG A 57 -20.39 -2.93 -22.49
C ARG A 57 -19.26 -2.98 -23.51
N PHE A 58 -18.91 -4.18 -23.94
CA PHE A 58 -17.96 -4.42 -25.03
C PHE A 58 -18.65 -4.25 -26.39
N LYS A 59 -17.91 -3.82 -27.41
CA LYS A 59 -18.43 -3.49 -28.75
C LYS A 59 -19.10 -4.67 -29.44
N ASP A 60 -18.47 -5.83 -29.34
CA ASP A 60 -18.90 -7.14 -29.81
C ASP A 60 -19.90 -7.81 -28.86
N LYS A 61 -19.92 -7.40 -27.59
CA LYS A 61 -20.84 -7.91 -26.55
C LYS A 61 -21.50 -6.80 -25.72
N PRO A 62 -22.52 -6.11 -26.28
CA PRO A 62 -23.18 -5.00 -25.60
C PRO A 62 -24.04 -5.44 -24.40
N THR A 63 -24.38 -6.73 -24.29
CA THR A 63 -25.20 -7.33 -23.22
C THR A 63 -24.38 -8.17 -22.23
N GLY A 64 -23.06 -7.95 -22.17
CA GLY A 64 -22.11 -8.77 -21.37
C GLY A 64 -21.87 -8.31 -19.92
N ALA A 65 -21.19 -9.18 -19.17
CA ALA A 65 -20.99 -9.12 -17.72
C ALA A 65 -19.82 -8.22 -17.22
N GLY A 66 -19.27 -7.36 -18.08
CA GLY A 66 -18.26 -6.37 -17.71
C GLY A 66 -16.83 -6.90 -17.55
N VAL A 67 -16.01 -6.17 -16.80
CA VAL A 67 -14.61 -6.49 -16.47
C VAL A 67 -14.53 -6.91 -15.00
N CYS A 68 -13.72 -7.92 -14.71
CA CYS A 68 -13.34 -8.28 -13.36
C CYS A 68 -11.87 -7.90 -13.11
N LEU A 69 -11.59 -7.23 -12.00
CA LEU A 69 -10.23 -7.01 -11.51
C LEU A 69 -9.96 -7.95 -10.34
N ARG A 70 -8.94 -8.82 -10.48
CA ARG A 70 -8.58 -9.81 -9.48
C ARG A 70 -7.26 -9.44 -8.81
N ILE A 71 -7.31 -9.24 -7.49
CA ILE A 71 -6.12 -8.99 -6.66
C ILE A 71 -5.60 -10.35 -6.21
N ASN A 72 -4.38 -10.70 -6.63
CA ASN A 72 -3.76 -11.96 -6.22
C ASN A 72 -3.27 -11.82 -4.76
N PRO A 73 -3.71 -12.68 -3.82
CA PRO A 73 -3.26 -12.67 -2.43
C PRO A 73 -1.74 -12.68 -2.28
N PHE A 74 -1.01 -13.38 -3.15
CA PHE A 74 0.45 -13.44 -3.10
C PHE A 74 1.13 -12.10 -3.37
N PHE A 75 0.46 -11.19 -4.07
CA PHE A 75 1.00 -9.89 -4.40
C PHE A 75 0.60 -8.82 -3.39
N ILE A 76 -0.19 -9.13 -2.35
CA ILE A 76 -0.55 -8.14 -1.34
C ILE A 76 0.66 -7.95 -0.42
N LYS A 77 1.27 -6.76 -0.51
CA LYS A 77 2.39 -6.35 0.33
C LYS A 77 1.91 -5.83 1.68
N SER A 78 0.83 -5.05 1.68
CA SER A 78 0.22 -4.53 2.90
C SER A 78 -1.28 -4.33 2.72
N PHE A 79 -2.00 -4.48 3.83
CA PHE A 79 -3.42 -4.23 3.95
C PHE A 79 -3.69 -3.41 5.20
N ALA A 80 -4.30 -2.24 5.04
CA ALA A 80 -4.76 -1.39 6.13
C ALA A 80 -6.25 -1.10 5.97
N PHE A 81 -6.91 -0.78 7.07
CA PHE A 81 -8.32 -0.40 7.04
C PHE A 81 -8.56 0.76 7.99
N SER A 82 -9.55 1.58 7.67
CA SER A 82 -10.04 2.63 8.58
C SER A 82 -11.49 2.97 8.27
N ASP A 83 -12.23 3.34 9.31
CA ASP A 83 -13.56 3.91 9.15
C ASP A 83 -13.42 5.40 8.82
N VAL A 84 -14.07 5.82 7.74
CA VAL A 84 -13.95 7.16 7.19
C VAL A 84 -15.26 7.90 7.42
N SER A 85 -15.27 8.78 8.42
CA SER A 85 -16.45 9.59 8.78
C SER A 85 -16.75 10.73 7.81
N ASN A 86 -15.78 11.12 6.98
CA ASN A 86 -15.95 12.14 5.94
C ASN A 86 -15.29 11.64 4.64
N PRO A 87 -15.98 10.79 3.86
CA PRO A 87 -15.41 10.21 2.66
C PRO A 87 -15.21 11.29 1.57
N PRO A 88 -14.37 11.03 0.55
CA PRO A 88 -14.17 11.96 -0.57
C PRO A 88 -15.49 12.33 -1.27
N ASP A 89 -15.54 13.51 -1.90
CA ASP A 89 -16.77 14.02 -2.52
C ASP A 89 -17.39 13.09 -3.57
N ALA A 90 -16.58 12.24 -4.21
CA ALA A 90 -17.06 11.25 -5.17
C ALA A 90 -17.73 10.02 -4.52
N VAL A 91 -17.42 9.75 -3.25
CA VAL A 91 -17.88 8.59 -2.48
C VAL A 91 -19.14 8.94 -1.67
N LYS A 92 -19.25 10.18 -1.17
CA LYS A 92 -20.41 10.68 -0.40
C LYS A 92 -21.79 10.37 -1.00
N PRO A 93 -22.00 10.42 -2.33
CA PRO A 93 -23.31 10.12 -2.91
C PRO A 93 -23.69 8.63 -2.85
N ILE A 94 -22.73 7.74 -2.60
CA ILE A 94 -22.91 6.28 -2.65
C ILE A 94 -23.05 5.70 -1.25
N PHE A 95 -22.34 6.25 -0.27
CA PHE A 95 -22.33 5.76 1.09
C PHE A 95 -22.44 6.92 2.09
N ASP A 96 -23.31 6.77 3.09
CA ASP A 96 -23.40 7.71 4.21
C ASP A 96 -22.24 7.53 5.21
N ALA A 97 -21.79 6.28 5.39
CA ALA A 97 -20.66 5.92 6.22
C ALA A 97 -19.88 4.77 5.59
N THR A 98 -18.54 4.86 5.60
CA THR A 98 -17.68 3.96 4.84
C THR A 98 -16.51 3.40 5.65
N THR A 99 -16.11 2.18 5.31
CA THR A 99 -14.81 1.62 5.67
C THR A 99 -13.93 1.63 4.41
N SER A 100 -12.74 2.20 4.51
CA SER A 100 -11.72 2.13 3.46
C SER A 100 -10.80 0.93 3.70
N LEU A 101 -10.53 0.18 2.62
CA LEU A 101 -9.61 -0.94 2.55
C LEU A 101 -8.43 -0.56 1.65
N ASP A 102 -7.26 -0.39 2.24
CA ASP A 102 -6.06 0.11 1.57
C ASP A 102 -5.12 -1.03 1.22
N PHE A 103 -4.92 -1.25 -0.07
CA PHE A 103 -4.04 -2.28 -0.61
C PHE A 103 -2.78 -1.65 -1.21
N THR A 104 -1.63 -2.19 -0.83
CA THR A 104 -0.39 -2.01 -1.58
C THR A 104 0.08 -3.37 -2.07
N LEU A 105 0.42 -3.45 -3.36
CA LEU A 105 0.74 -4.67 -4.06
C LEU A 105 2.20 -4.67 -4.54
N ASP A 106 2.83 -5.84 -4.56
CA ASP A 106 4.14 -6.07 -5.19
C ASP A 106 4.02 -6.20 -6.72
N ASN A 107 2.81 -6.42 -7.23
CA ASN A 107 2.52 -6.55 -8.66
C ASN A 107 1.14 -5.98 -9.00
N ARG A 108 0.88 -5.77 -10.29
CA ARG A 108 -0.37 -5.20 -10.81
C ARG A 108 -1.56 -6.15 -10.65
N ILE A 109 -2.75 -5.55 -10.61
CA ILE A 109 -4.01 -6.28 -10.57
C ILE A 109 -4.22 -7.02 -11.89
N THR A 110 -4.77 -8.23 -11.85
CA THR A 110 -5.10 -9.00 -13.05
C THR A 110 -6.44 -8.54 -13.62
N VAL A 111 -6.47 -8.18 -14.90
CA VAL A 111 -7.70 -7.81 -15.61
C VAL A 111 -8.27 -9.03 -16.31
N LEU A 112 -9.51 -9.38 -15.97
CA LEU A 112 -10.26 -10.53 -16.51
C LEU A 112 -11.46 -10.03 -17.31
N ILE A 113 -11.63 -10.58 -18.52
CA ILE A 113 -12.78 -10.33 -19.40
C ILE A 113 -13.38 -11.66 -19.86
N PRO A 114 -14.65 -11.69 -20.33
CA PRO A 114 -15.22 -12.90 -20.91
C PRO A 114 -14.35 -13.43 -22.06
N SER A 115 -14.15 -14.75 -22.10
CA SER A 115 -13.24 -15.42 -23.05
C SER A 115 -13.57 -15.15 -24.52
N ASP A 116 -14.84 -14.90 -24.82
CA ASP A 116 -15.36 -14.69 -26.16
C ASP A 116 -15.48 -13.21 -26.55
N VAL A 117 -14.90 -12.30 -25.76
CA VAL A 117 -14.68 -10.90 -26.17
C VAL A 117 -13.45 -10.83 -27.09
N GLU A 118 -13.59 -10.17 -28.24
CA GLU A 118 -12.51 -9.97 -29.20
C GLU A 118 -11.42 -9.01 -28.67
N GLU A 119 -10.18 -9.27 -29.06
CA GLU A 119 -9.03 -8.41 -28.73
C GLU A 119 -8.54 -7.62 -29.96
N PRO A 120 -8.14 -6.35 -29.80
CA PRO A 120 -8.06 -5.59 -28.55
C PRO A 120 -9.43 -5.19 -28.01
N VAL A 121 -9.56 -5.05 -26.69
CA VAL A 121 -10.82 -4.68 -26.03
C VAL A 121 -11.30 -3.32 -26.53
N VAL A 122 -12.55 -3.25 -27.01
CA VAL A 122 -13.19 -2.00 -27.45
C VAL A 122 -14.54 -1.83 -26.77
N ALA A 123 -14.78 -0.64 -26.22
CA ALA A 123 -16.07 -0.27 -25.66
C ALA A 123 -17.16 -0.12 -26.74
N ALA A 124 -18.39 -0.53 -26.42
CA ALA A 124 -19.56 -0.34 -27.27
C ALA A 124 -19.98 1.12 -27.42
N ARG A 125 -19.71 1.93 -26.39
CA ARG A 125 -20.16 3.33 -26.32
C ARG A 125 -19.17 4.20 -25.55
N ALA A 126 -19.29 5.52 -25.74
CA ALA A 126 -18.38 6.50 -25.14
C ALA A 126 -18.30 6.40 -23.61
N ARG A 127 -19.40 6.01 -22.94
CA ARG A 127 -19.42 5.82 -21.49
C ARG A 127 -18.57 4.63 -21.05
N SER A 128 -18.82 3.44 -21.59
CA SER A 128 -17.93 2.27 -21.42
C SER A 128 -16.48 2.59 -21.79
N GLY A 129 -16.24 3.45 -22.79
CA GLY A 129 -14.90 3.93 -23.16
C GLY A 129 -14.21 4.65 -22.01
N LYS A 130 -14.90 5.59 -21.35
CA LYS A 130 -14.36 6.27 -20.16
C LYS A 130 -14.07 5.30 -19.01
N VAL A 131 -14.93 4.30 -18.81
CA VAL A 131 -14.71 3.26 -17.78
C VAL A 131 -13.48 2.42 -18.12
N LEU A 132 -13.30 2.02 -19.38
CA LEU A 132 -12.09 1.32 -19.83
C LEU A 132 -10.83 2.16 -19.66
N ASP A 133 -10.89 3.45 -19.95
CA ASP A 133 -9.75 4.36 -19.75
C ASP A 133 -9.33 4.39 -18.26
N LEU A 134 -10.30 4.46 -17.34
CA LEU A 134 -10.07 4.39 -15.89
C LEU A 134 -9.53 3.02 -15.46
N ILE A 135 -10.04 1.92 -16.03
CA ILE A 135 -9.53 0.57 -15.75
C ILE A 135 -8.08 0.43 -16.23
N HIS A 136 -7.72 1.01 -17.38
CA HIS A 136 -6.34 1.03 -17.85
C HIS A 136 -5.42 1.73 -16.84
N GLU A 137 -5.80 2.92 -16.37
CA GLU A 137 -5.06 3.66 -15.34
C GLU A 137 -4.90 2.80 -14.07
N LEU A 138 -5.99 2.28 -13.53
CA LEU A 138 -5.99 1.43 -12.33
C LEU A 138 -5.16 0.15 -12.50
N SER A 139 -5.20 -0.49 -13.68
CA SER A 139 -4.42 -1.71 -13.96
C SER A 139 -2.91 -1.48 -13.97
N CYS A 140 -2.49 -0.22 -14.13
CA CYS A 140 -1.07 0.15 -14.15
C CYS A 140 -0.52 0.50 -12.76
N THR A 141 -1.37 0.65 -11.75
CA THR A 141 -0.95 0.97 -10.37
C THR A 141 -0.79 -0.28 -9.50
N THR A 142 -0.11 -0.10 -8.38
CA THR A 142 0.06 -1.13 -7.34
C THR A 142 -0.50 -0.70 -5.99
N SER A 143 -1.06 0.51 -5.89
CA SER A 143 -1.73 1.01 -4.69
C SER A 143 -3.14 1.41 -5.06
N LEU A 144 -4.10 0.88 -4.30
CA LEU A 144 -5.51 1.20 -4.44
C LEU A 144 -6.20 1.19 -3.08
N ARG A 145 -7.29 1.94 -3.01
CA ARG A 145 -8.20 1.98 -1.88
C ARG A 145 -9.59 1.57 -2.35
N ILE A 146 -10.23 0.70 -1.60
CA ILE A 146 -11.60 0.25 -1.86
C ILE A 146 -12.48 0.74 -0.72
N TYR A 147 -13.49 1.54 -1.04
CA TYR A 147 -14.51 1.96 -0.09
C TYR A 147 -15.69 1.02 -0.17
N ILE A 148 -16.13 0.54 1.00
CA ILE A 148 -17.34 -0.26 1.18
C ILE A 148 -18.21 0.37 2.27
N GLN A 149 -19.46 -0.07 2.37
CA GLN A 149 -20.33 0.35 3.46
C GLN A 149 -19.72 -0.02 4.83
N GLN A 150 -19.80 0.90 5.79
CA GLN A 150 -19.31 0.66 7.14
C GLN A 150 -20.02 -0.55 7.78
N SER A 151 -19.32 -1.25 8.67
CA SER A 151 -19.85 -2.37 9.46
C SER A 151 -20.20 -3.63 8.66
N LEU A 152 -19.80 -3.73 7.37
CA LEU A 152 -19.89 -4.99 6.61
C LEU A 152 -18.94 -6.07 7.16
N LEU A 153 -17.82 -5.66 7.73
CA LEU A 153 -16.90 -6.51 8.49
C LEU A 153 -16.71 -5.91 9.88
N SER A 154 -16.60 -6.78 10.87
CA SER A 154 -16.22 -6.36 12.22
C SER A 154 -14.75 -5.91 12.26
N PRO A 155 -14.38 -5.04 13.23
CA PRO A 155 -12.98 -4.65 13.42
C PRO A 155 -12.04 -5.85 13.65
N ASP A 156 -12.52 -6.89 14.34
CA ASP A 156 -11.75 -8.12 14.59
C ASP A 156 -11.52 -8.92 13.31
N GLU A 157 -12.49 -8.96 12.40
CA GLU A 157 -12.34 -9.59 11.08
C GLU A 157 -11.34 -8.84 10.20
N LEU A 158 -11.44 -7.51 10.16
CA LEU A 158 -10.52 -6.65 9.42
C LEU A 158 -9.09 -6.77 9.97
N LYS A 159 -8.95 -6.81 11.30
CA LYS A 159 -7.67 -7.07 11.97
C LYS A 159 -7.11 -8.44 11.62
N THR A 160 -7.96 -9.47 11.57
CA THR A 160 -7.53 -10.82 11.17
C THR A 160 -7.00 -10.83 9.73
N ILE A 161 -7.65 -10.12 8.80
CA ILE A 161 -7.17 -10.00 7.42
C ILE A 161 -5.81 -9.31 7.39
N SER A 162 -5.66 -8.21 8.13
CA SER A 162 -4.40 -7.46 8.23
C SER A 162 -3.26 -8.32 8.79
N GLU A 163 -3.49 -9.02 9.90
CA GLU A 163 -2.51 -9.93 10.51
C GLU A 163 -2.12 -11.08 9.55
N ALA A 164 -3.08 -11.65 8.82
CA ALA A 164 -2.81 -12.71 7.85
C ALA A 164 -1.97 -12.22 6.65
N VAL A 165 -2.17 -10.96 6.22
CA VAL A 165 -1.36 -10.30 5.20
C VAL A 165 0.06 -10.03 5.72
N GLU A 166 0.19 -9.46 6.91
CA GLU A 166 1.50 -9.15 7.53
C GLU A 166 2.34 -10.41 7.75
N GLN A 167 1.71 -11.51 8.17
CA GLN A 167 2.37 -12.80 8.36
C GLN A 167 2.62 -13.55 7.03
N ARG A 168 2.21 -12.97 5.88
CA ARG A 168 2.28 -13.58 4.54
C ARG A 168 1.66 -14.99 4.49
N GLN A 169 0.58 -15.19 5.23
CA GLN A 169 -0.09 -16.49 5.33
C GLN A 169 -1.18 -16.68 4.29
N ILE A 170 -1.65 -15.60 3.65
CA ILE A 170 -2.71 -15.69 2.64
C ILE A 170 -2.23 -16.32 1.34
N LYS A 171 -3.07 -17.18 0.76
CA LYS A 171 -2.85 -17.83 -0.53
C LYS A 171 -4.10 -17.70 -1.41
N PRO A 172 -4.01 -17.79 -2.74
CA PRO A 172 -5.19 -17.88 -3.59
C PRO A 172 -6.11 -19.01 -3.14
N SER A 173 -7.41 -18.72 -3.05
CA SER A 173 -8.41 -19.75 -2.79
C SER A 173 -8.45 -20.77 -3.93
N PHE A 174 -8.66 -22.05 -3.58
CA PHE A 174 -8.90 -23.14 -4.52
C PHE A 174 -10.40 -23.48 -4.64
N ASP A 175 -11.26 -22.62 -4.10
CA ASP A 175 -12.71 -22.80 -4.20
C ASP A 175 -13.13 -22.81 -5.69
N PRO A 176 -13.79 -23.89 -6.16
CA PRO A 176 -14.26 -23.99 -7.53
C PRO A 176 -15.18 -22.84 -7.97
N ASP A 177 -15.83 -22.13 -7.05
CA ASP A 177 -16.71 -21.01 -7.37
C ASP A 177 -15.92 -19.79 -7.90
N TYR A 178 -14.62 -19.71 -7.63
CA TYR A 178 -13.74 -18.64 -8.12
C TYR A 178 -12.90 -19.04 -9.34
N ASP A 179 -13.12 -20.25 -9.88
CA ASP A 179 -12.47 -20.72 -11.09
C ASP A 179 -12.78 -19.80 -12.27
N VAL A 180 -11.72 -19.31 -12.91
CA VAL A 180 -11.75 -18.47 -14.10
C VAL A 180 -12.61 -19.07 -15.20
N SER A 181 -12.67 -20.40 -15.32
CA SER A 181 -13.45 -21.14 -16.32
C SER A 181 -14.97 -21.04 -16.11
N ARG A 182 -15.41 -20.76 -14.88
CA ARG A 182 -16.84 -20.66 -14.52
C ARG A 182 -17.38 -19.23 -14.52
N MET A 183 -16.47 -18.25 -14.60
CA MET A 183 -16.82 -16.83 -14.63
C MET A 183 -17.71 -16.47 -15.83
N PHE A 184 -18.39 -15.32 -15.73
CA PHE A 184 -19.21 -14.76 -16.80
C PHE A 184 -20.28 -15.72 -17.35
N SER A 185 -21.07 -16.30 -16.43
CA SER A 185 -22.13 -17.27 -16.74
C SER A 185 -21.63 -18.54 -17.44
N GLY A 186 -20.44 -19.02 -17.07
CA GLY A 186 -19.86 -20.24 -17.64
C GLY A 186 -19.15 -20.05 -18.99
N THR A 187 -19.07 -18.83 -19.51
CA THR A 187 -18.28 -18.49 -20.71
C THR A 187 -16.77 -18.61 -20.44
N GLY A 188 -16.41 -18.50 -19.16
CA GLY A 188 -15.03 -18.41 -18.73
C GLY A 188 -14.46 -17.01 -18.92
N ALA A 189 -13.37 -16.77 -18.22
CA ALA A 189 -12.61 -15.54 -18.29
C ALA A 189 -11.23 -15.77 -18.92
N LYS A 190 -10.68 -14.72 -19.51
CA LYS A 190 -9.29 -14.66 -19.95
C LYS A 190 -8.60 -13.43 -19.40
N VAL A 191 -7.30 -13.55 -19.16
CA VAL A 191 -6.44 -12.43 -18.76
C VAL A 191 -6.20 -11.53 -19.98
N THR A 192 -6.35 -10.22 -19.80
CA THR A 192 -6.09 -9.25 -20.87
C THR A 192 -5.33 -8.03 -20.34
N THR A 193 -4.88 -7.19 -21.27
CA THR A 193 -4.34 -5.85 -20.98
C THR A 193 -5.17 -4.83 -21.73
N ILE A 194 -5.71 -3.84 -21.01
CA ILE A 194 -6.46 -2.75 -21.63
C ILE A 194 -5.45 -1.84 -22.34
N PRO A 195 -5.64 -1.47 -23.62
CA PRO A 195 -4.73 -0.58 -24.31
C PRO A 195 -4.84 0.86 -23.75
N PRO A 196 -3.77 1.66 -23.85
CA PRO A 196 -3.83 3.06 -23.42
C PRO A 196 -4.85 3.85 -24.24
N PRO A 197 -5.48 4.88 -23.64
CA PRO A 197 -6.44 5.73 -24.34
C PRO A 197 -5.80 6.37 -25.56
N LYS A 198 -6.52 6.36 -26.69
CA LYS A 198 -6.03 7.00 -27.91
C LYS A 198 -5.96 8.51 -27.70
N PRO A 199 -4.85 9.18 -28.10
CA PRO A 199 -4.76 10.63 -28.00
C PRO A 199 -5.91 11.29 -28.77
N PRO A 200 -6.40 12.45 -28.32
CA PRO A 200 -7.48 13.16 -29.00
C PRO A 200 -7.10 13.40 -30.45
N SER A 201 -7.96 12.94 -31.38
CA SER A 201 -7.73 13.16 -32.80
C SER A 201 -7.69 14.67 -33.09
N TYR A 202 -6.62 15.14 -33.72
CA TYR A 202 -6.43 16.55 -34.11
C TYR A 202 -7.63 17.11 -34.91
N LYS A 203 -8.35 16.25 -35.65
CA LYS A 203 -9.56 16.61 -36.41
C LYS A 203 -10.78 16.97 -35.54
N LYS A 204 -10.79 16.62 -34.24
CA LYS A 204 -11.85 17.03 -33.30
C LYS A 204 -11.57 18.36 -32.62
N ALA A 205 -10.30 18.77 -32.47
CA ALA A 205 -9.92 20.07 -31.91
C ALA A 205 -10.29 21.24 -32.83
N THR A 206 -10.45 20.99 -34.13
CA THR A 206 -10.86 21.98 -35.14
C THR A 206 -12.36 22.01 -35.44
N ARG A 207 -13.15 21.09 -34.86
CA ARG A 207 -14.62 21.16 -34.91
C ARG A 207 -15.17 21.91 -33.70
N THR A 208 -14.83 23.19 -33.60
CA THR A 208 -15.69 24.14 -32.88
C THR A 208 -17.06 24.05 -33.55
N GLN A 209 -18.10 23.68 -32.80
CA GLN A 209 -19.47 23.69 -33.29
C GLN A 209 -19.75 25.08 -33.87
N ALA A 210 -20.06 25.14 -35.17
CA ALA A 210 -20.55 26.36 -35.78
C ALA A 210 -21.87 26.74 -35.07
N PRO A 211 -22.03 27.99 -34.60
CA PRO A 211 -23.29 28.44 -34.01
C PRO A 211 -24.44 28.27 -35.01
N PRO A 212 -25.67 27.96 -34.55
CA PRO A 212 -26.80 27.76 -35.43
C PRO A 212 -27.10 29.02 -36.23
N ASN A 213 -27.37 28.82 -37.53
CA ASN A 213 -27.61 29.83 -38.56
C ASN A 213 -28.42 31.04 -38.08
N ALA A 214 -27.82 32.24 -38.20
CA ALA A 214 -28.56 33.50 -38.30
C ALA A 214 -28.14 34.21 -39.61
N PRO A 215 -29.08 34.86 -40.31
CA PRO A 215 -28.88 35.26 -41.70
C PRO A 215 -27.94 36.46 -41.83
N SER A 216 -26.99 36.29 -42.75
CA SER A 216 -26.48 37.24 -43.74
C SER A 216 -26.56 38.75 -43.46
N ASN A 217 -25.40 39.38 -43.67
CA ASN A 217 -25.15 40.79 -43.96
C ASN A 217 -25.13 41.77 -42.77
N ARG A 218 -23.93 41.93 -42.21
CA ARG A 218 -23.27 43.26 -42.13
C ARG A 218 -21.79 43.09 -41.78
N LYS A 219 -20.92 43.60 -42.67
CA LYS A 219 -19.49 43.80 -42.42
C LYS A 219 -19.36 44.59 -41.10
N ARG A 220 -18.83 43.96 -40.05
CA ARG A 220 -18.32 44.66 -38.86
C ARG A 220 -16.79 44.77 -38.97
N PRO A 221 -16.20 45.89 -38.52
CA PRO A 221 -14.75 46.09 -38.54
C PRO A 221 -14.06 44.97 -37.75
N ARG A 222 -12.90 44.51 -38.25
CA ARG A 222 -12.03 43.61 -37.50
C ARG A 222 -11.66 44.31 -36.19
N GLN A 223 -12.02 43.68 -35.07
CA GLN A 223 -11.50 44.06 -33.77
C GLN A 223 -10.10 43.43 -33.70
N ASP A 224 -9.08 44.25 -33.93
CA ASP A 224 -7.69 43.83 -33.77
C ASP A 224 -7.50 43.34 -32.32
N SER A 225 -6.92 42.16 -32.21
CA SER A 225 -6.60 41.47 -30.95
C SER A 225 -5.77 42.37 -30.03
N HIS A 226 -6.25 42.55 -28.80
CA HIS A 226 -5.58 43.32 -27.75
C HIS A 226 -4.12 42.84 -27.55
N PRO A 227 -3.10 43.68 -27.74
CA PRO A 227 -1.69 43.33 -27.52
C PRO A 227 -1.37 43.02 -26.05
N GLU A 228 -2.23 43.43 -25.11
CA GLU A 228 -2.03 43.17 -23.68
C GLU A 228 -2.16 41.69 -23.29
N PHE A 229 -2.96 40.90 -24.01
CA PHE A 229 -3.10 39.47 -23.72
C PHE A 229 -1.84 38.69 -24.09
N PHE A 230 -1.18 39.07 -25.19
CA PHE A 230 0.08 38.45 -25.62
C PHE A 230 1.23 38.80 -24.65
N ASN A 231 1.31 40.04 -24.16
CA ASN A 231 2.32 40.43 -23.20
C ASN A 231 2.14 39.72 -21.85
N GLN A 232 0.90 39.61 -21.34
CA GLN A 232 0.62 38.84 -20.12
C GLN A 232 0.97 37.35 -20.22
N PHE A 233 0.84 36.77 -21.41
CA PHE A 233 1.22 35.38 -21.64
C PHE A 233 2.74 35.20 -21.58
N TRP A 234 3.49 36.09 -22.23
CA TRP A 234 4.96 36.08 -22.18
C TRP A 234 5.50 36.35 -20.78
N ASP A 235 4.92 37.29 -20.03
CA ASP A 235 5.31 37.56 -18.64
C ASP A 235 5.11 36.34 -17.73
N LYS A 236 4.00 35.61 -17.92
CA LYS A 236 3.72 34.38 -17.16
C LYS A 236 4.69 33.26 -17.53
N LEU A 237 5.04 33.15 -18.80
CA LEU A 237 5.99 32.15 -19.28
C LEU A 237 7.39 32.41 -18.70
N GLN A 238 7.86 33.65 -18.75
CA GLN A 238 9.15 34.05 -18.20
C GLN A 238 9.21 33.84 -16.68
N LYS A 239 8.11 34.08 -15.97
CA LYS A 239 8.01 33.82 -14.52
C LYS A 239 7.97 32.33 -14.16
N LEU A 240 7.45 31.48 -15.05
CA LEU A 240 7.51 30.03 -14.87
C LEU A 240 8.92 29.51 -15.13
N GLU A 241 9.58 30.03 -16.15
CA GLU A 241 10.97 29.70 -16.48
C GLU A 241 11.91 30.07 -15.32
N SER A 242 11.79 31.28 -14.77
CA SER A 242 12.60 31.68 -13.60
C SER A 242 12.35 30.79 -12.38
N LYS A 243 11.10 30.39 -12.13
CA LYS A 243 10.77 29.46 -11.02
C LYS A 243 11.36 28.08 -11.23
N VAL A 244 11.45 27.61 -12.48
CA VAL A 244 12.08 26.33 -12.78
C VAL A 244 13.58 26.41 -12.50
N ASP A 245 14.23 27.49 -12.89
CA ASP A 245 15.65 27.71 -12.60
C ASP A 245 15.93 27.78 -11.09
N ASP A 246 15.11 28.53 -10.34
CA ASP A 246 15.20 28.60 -8.87
C ASP A 246 15.02 27.22 -8.22
N LEU A 247 14.01 26.46 -8.65
CA LEU A 247 13.77 25.10 -8.14
C LEU A 247 14.91 24.14 -8.50
N GLN A 248 15.53 24.29 -9.67
CA GLN A 248 16.69 23.48 -10.04
C GLN A 248 17.91 23.80 -9.16
N ALA A 249 18.14 25.09 -8.86
CA ALA A 249 19.20 25.51 -7.95
C ALA A 249 18.99 24.97 -6.53
N ASP A 250 17.77 25.08 -6.00
CA ASP A 250 17.42 24.54 -4.67
C ASP A 250 17.57 23.02 -4.61
N ASN A 251 17.15 22.30 -5.67
CA ASN A 251 17.28 20.85 -5.74
C ASN A 251 18.76 20.42 -5.81
N ALA A 252 19.61 21.18 -6.51
CA ALA A 252 21.05 20.96 -6.52
C ALA A 252 21.67 21.15 -5.13
N LYS A 253 21.25 22.18 -4.39
CA LYS A 253 21.69 22.43 -3.01
C LYS A 253 21.24 21.32 -2.06
N LEU A 254 19.98 20.91 -2.11
CA LEU A 254 19.44 19.83 -1.27
C LEU A 254 20.13 18.48 -1.54
N ARG A 255 20.57 18.24 -2.77
CA ARG A 255 21.38 17.05 -3.10
C ARG A 255 22.77 17.11 -2.49
N ALA A 256 23.41 18.27 -2.50
CA ALA A 256 24.70 18.46 -1.85
C ALA A 256 24.61 18.27 -0.32
N ASP A 257 23.59 18.87 0.31
CA ASP A 257 23.36 18.73 1.76
C ASP A 257 23.06 17.27 2.15
N ASN A 258 22.25 16.56 1.35
CA ASN A 258 22.00 15.14 1.57
C ASN A 258 23.27 14.28 1.44
N ALA A 259 24.15 14.60 0.49
CA ALA A 259 25.43 13.88 0.36
C ALA A 259 26.32 14.11 1.59
N GLN A 260 26.38 15.35 2.10
CA GLN A 260 27.15 15.67 3.31
C GLN A 260 26.57 14.99 4.56
N LEU A 261 25.24 14.93 4.69
CA LEU A 261 24.59 14.24 5.80
C LEU A 261 24.86 12.74 5.78
N LYS A 262 24.80 12.10 4.60
CA LYS A 262 25.14 10.68 4.45
C LYS A 262 26.58 10.39 4.89
N ASP A 263 27.55 11.20 4.45
CA ASP A 263 28.96 11.08 4.85
C ASP A 263 29.17 11.32 6.36
N LYS A 264 28.36 12.19 6.99
CA LYS A 264 28.38 12.37 8.45
C LYS A 264 27.80 11.17 9.19
N VAL A 265 26.71 10.57 8.69
CA VAL A 265 26.11 9.37 9.26
C VAL A 265 27.10 8.20 9.20
N GLU A 266 27.71 7.95 8.04
CA GLU A 266 28.69 6.86 7.87
C GLU A 266 29.89 7.01 8.83
N ARG A 267 30.39 8.23 9.03
CA ARG A 267 31.46 8.49 10.01
C ARG A 267 31.03 8.27 11.45
N LEU A 268 29.77 8.57 11.80
CA LEU A 268 29.25 8.35 13.14
C LEU A 268 28.98 6.86 13.39
N GLU A 269 28.42 6.15 12.41
CA GLU A 269 28.24 4.69 12.47
C GLU A 269 29.57 3.98 12.71
N LYS A 270 30.60 4.31 11.93
CA LYS A 270 31.95 3.76 12.11
C LYS A 270 32.58 4.09 13.48
N LYS A 271 32.22 5.23 14.06
CA LYS A 271 32.68 5.63 15.41
C LYS A 271 31.91 4.89 16.51
N CYS A 272 30.63 4.62 16.31
CA CYS A 272 29.81 3.80 17.21
C CYS A 272 30.25 2.33 17.17
N GLU A 273 30.53 1.77 15.99
CA GLU A 273 31.09 0.42 15.85
C GLU A 273 32.46 0.27 16.51
N GLY A 274 33.24 1.36 16.58
CA GLY A 274 34.53 1.38 17.29
C GLY A 274 34.42 1.57 18.82
N LEU A 275 33.21 1.71 19.38
CA LEU A 275 32.98 2.03 20.80
C LEU A 275 32.29 0.91 21.61
N GLU A 276 32.17 -0.31 21.08
CA GLU A 276 31.82 -1.50 21.89
C GLU A 276 33.01 -2.49 21.94
N PRO A 277 33.34 -3.01 23.14
CA PRO A 277 32.41 -3.83 23.91
C PRO A 277 32.22 -3.35 25.36
N VAL A 278 31.00 -2.96 25.69
CA VAL A 278 30.47 -2.97 27.07
C VAL A 278 30.50 -4.41 27.63
N ASP A 279 30.49 -5.43 26.77
CA ASP A 279 30.55 -6.85 27.14
C ASP A 279 31.80 -7.24 27.95
N ALA A 280 32.94 -6.58 27.74
CA ALA A 280 34.17 -6.91 28.48
C ALA A 280 34.12 -6.37 29.92
N GLU A 281 33.59 -5.16 30.13
CA GLU A 281 33.39 -4.60 31.46
C GLU A 281 32.22 -5.27 32.17
N GLU A 282 31.16 -5.64 31.45
CA GLU A 282 30.00 -6.35 31.99
C GLU A 282 30.36 -7.79 32.41
N ALA A 283 31.21 -8.50 31.65
CA ALA A 283 31.74 -9.80 32.05
C ALA A 283 32.54 -9.72 33.37
N VAL A 284 33.38 -8.70 33.55
CA VAL A 284 34.13 -8.47 34.79
C VAL A 284 33.20 -8.13 35.95
N ILE A 285 32.14 -7.36 35.71
CA ILE A 285 31.14 -7.01 36.73
C ILE A 285 30.34 -8.25 37.17
N ILE A 286 30.02 -9.17 36.25
CA ILE A 286 29.34 -10.44 36.55
C ILE A 286 30.25 -11.31 37.43
N GLU A 287 31.52 -11.46 37.07
CA GLU A 287 32.49 -12.27 37.81
C GLU A 287 32.70 -11.74 39.25
N ILE A 288 32.81 -10.42 39.40
CA ILE A 288 32.91 -9.78 40.73
C ILE A 288 31.64 -10.00 41.56
N ARG A 289 30.45 -9.99 40.95
CA ARG A 289 29.18 -10.22 41.66
C ARG A 289 29.04 -11.66 42.15
N ASP A 290 29.54 -12.63 41.38
CA ASP A 290 29.56 -14.03 41.77
C ASP A 290 30.53 -14.27 42.94
N ASP A 291 31.72 -13.67 42.90
CA ASP A 291 32.70 -13.72 43.99
C ASP A 291 32.16 -13.12 45.29
N ILE A 292 31.46 -11.97 45.21
CA ILE A 292 30.81 -11.34 46.37
C ILE A 292 29.75 -12.28 46.96
N SER A 293 28.95 -12.94 46.12
CA SER A 293 27.90 -13.86 46.57
C SER A 293 28.49 -15.11 47.25
N SER A 294 29.60 -15.62 46.72
CA SER A 294 30.35 -16.72 47.31
C SER A 294 30.96 -16.34 48.67
N LEU A 295 31.54 -15.14 48.77
CA LEU A 295 32.09 -14.61 50.01
C LEU A 295 31.01 -14.40 51.07
N ASP A 296 29.86 -13.84 50.70
CA ASP A 296 28.72 -13.64 51.61
C ASP A 296 28.23 -14.96 52.19
N HIS A 297 28.14 -16.01 51.35
CA HIS A 297 27.78 -17.34 51.82
C HIS A 297 28.81 -17.92 52.81
N ARG A 298 30.10 -17.73 52.55
CA ARG A 298 31.17 -18.18 53.46
C ARG A 298 31.18 -17.41 54.77
N VAL A 299 30.97 -16.10 54.74
CA VAL A 299 30.85 -15.26 55.95
C VAL A 299 29.67 -15.72 56.78
N LYS A 300 28.52 -15.96 56.15
CA LYS A 300 27.33 -16.45 56.84
C LYS A 300 27.52 -17.82 57.49
N CYS A 301 28.23 -18.74 56.84
CA CYS A 301 28.59 -20.03 57.43
C CYS A 301 29.50 -19.88 58.67
N ILE A 302 30.35 -18.85 58.71
CA ILE A 302 31.22 -18.56 59.86
C ILE A 302 30.42 -17.87 60.99
N GLU A 303 29.48 -16.98 60.64
CA GLU A 303 28.60 -16.32 61.61
C GLU A 303 27.60 -17.29 62.25
N ASP A 304 27.14 -18.30 61.51
CA ASP A 304 26.20 -19.33 61.98
C ASP A 304 26.91 -20.52 62.68
N ALA A 305 28.26 -20.57 62.67
CA ALA A 305 29.05 -21.61 63.31
C ALA A 305 28.99 -21.49 64.85
N ARG A 306 28.86 -22.62 65.56
CA ARG A 306 28.94 -22.62 67.04
C ARG A 306 30.40 -22.52 67.48
N ASP A 307 30.64 -22.11 68.73
CA ASP A 307 32.01 -21.95 69.27
C ASP A 307 32.89 -23.21 69.12
N GLU A 308 32.30 -24.42 69.17
CA GLU A 308 32.98 -25.69 68.93
C GLU A 308 33.43 -25.85 67.46
N ASP A 309 32.60 -25.41 66.49
CA ASP A 309 32.92 -25.46 65.06
C ASP A 309 33.99 -24.43 64.67
N LEU A 310 34.10 -23.32 65.42
CA LEU A 310 35.13 -22.28 65.24
C LEU A 310 36.52 -22.76 65.67
N GLU A 311 36.63 -23.63 66.67
CA GLU A 311 37.90 -24.25 67.08
C GLU A 311 38.45 -25.19 65.99
N ASP A 312 37.59 -26.01 65.39
CA ASP A 312 37.97 -26.91 64.29
C ASP A 312 38.39 -26.13 63.03
N ILE A 313 37.68 -25.04 62.70
CA ILE A 313 38.03 -24.16 61.58
C ILE A 313 39.38 -23.46 61.85
N LYS A 314 39.61 -22.99 63.07
CA LYS A 314 40.87 -22.36 63.47
C LYS A 314 42.03 -23.35 63.37
N GLU A 315 41.86 -24.58 63.85
CA GLU A 315 42.87 -25.64 63.75
C GLU A 315 43.20 -25.97 62.29
N GLY A 316 42.17 -26.10 61.42
CA GLY A 316 42.36 -26.30 59.98
C GLY A 316 43.10 -25.16 59.26
N VAL A 317 42.83 -23.90 59.63
CA VAL A 317 43.54 -22.73 59.08
C VAL A 317 45.00 -22.69 59.56
N PHE A 318 45.27 -23.03 60.83
CA PHE A 318 46.63 -23.13 61.33
C PHE A 318 47.42 -24.25 60.66
N ASP A 319 46.79 -25.40 60.41
CA ASP A 319 47.41 -26.52 59.69
C ASP A 319 47.72 -26.18 58.23
N GLU A 320 46.83 -25.45 57.54
CA GLU A 320 47.09 -25.04 56.16
C GLU A 320 48.16 -23.95 56.06
N LEU A 321 48.19 -23.01 57.00
CA LEU A 321 49.29 -22.04 57.12
C LEU A 321 50.61 -22.72 57.45
N ALA A 322 50.62 -23.70 58.37
CA ALA A 322 51.81 -24.49 58.70
C ALA A 322 52.30 -25.30 57.49
N LYS A 323 51.39 -25.91 56.72
CA LYS A 323 51.74 -26.62 55.47
C LYS A 323 52.34 -25.68 54.43
N ARG A 324 51.83 -24.46 54.27
CA ARG A 324 52.39 -23.46 53.35
C ARG A 324 53.75 -22.90 53.83
N LEU A 325 54.00 -22.89 55.13
CA LEU A 325 55.27 -22.48 55.74
C LEU A 325 56.36 -23.57 55.69
N ILE A 326 55.97 -24.85 55.74
CA ILE A 326 56.88 -25.99 55.74
C ILE A 326 57.10 -26.55 54.32
N GLY A 327 56.15 -26.35 53.40
CA GLY A 327 56.21 -26.79 52.01
C GLY A 327 56.69 -25.74 51.00
N GLY A 328 57.26 -24.61 51.47
CA GLY A 328 57.86 -23.56 50.64
C GLY A 328 59.37 -23.70 50.50
#